data_AF-A0A8T4L807-F1
#
_entry.id   AF-A0A8T4L807-F1
#
_cell.length_a   1.000
_cell.length_b   1.000
_cell.length_c   1.000
_cell.angle_alpha   90.00
_cell.angle_beta   90.00
_cell.angle_gamma   90.00
#
_symmetry.space_group_name_H-M   'P 1'
#
loop_
_entity.id
_entity.type
_entity.pdbx_description
1 polymer ?
#
loop_
_entity_poly.entity_id
_entity_poly.type
_entity_poly.pdbx_seq_one_letter_code
_entity_poly.pdbx_strand_id
1 'polypeptide(L)'
;MNVLAVFLVIFGLVLSGCVSIPQPENKAIEIANKSTEGRALFVMRDAFSKTPQCTVEEYLQVVGIVNPMLAGLSPRVQLITDPAQAQVLVATAKECNPMVLIRPSDPANNKALVSYSISTPSACPVSDLAGKTRSVLEIESDFSTQSPRIVSGELKESDEKTLQGVLPAVGLMGNCAAPVLMQSQSVPMFS
;
A
#
# COMPACT_ATOMS: atom_id res chain seq x y z
N MET A 1 -38.91 -5.67 -54.84
CA MET A 1 -39.34 -4.67 -53.83
C MET A 1 -39.56 -5.40 -52.53
N ASN A 2 -38.70 -5.14 -51.54
CA ASN A 2 -38.98 -5.04 -50.10
C ASN A 2 -37.66 -5.10 -49.34
N VAL A 3 -37.16 -3.90 -49.06
CA VAL A 3 -36.11 -3.57 -48.10
C VAL A 3 -36.72 -3.70 -46.68
N LEU A 4 -35.89 -3.93 -45.68
CA LEU A 4 -36.17 -4.10 -44.24
C LEU A 4 -36.40 -5.55 -43.76
N ALA A 5 -35.30 -6.20 -43.38
CA ALA A 5 -35.20 -7.07 -42.19
C ALA A 5 -33.75 -7.59 -41.98
N VAL A 6 -32.78 -7.13 -42.77
CA VAL A 6 -31.36 -7.18 -42.40
C VAL A 6 -31.15 -6.15 -41.29
N PHE A 7 -31.44 -6.47 -40.01
CA PHE A 7 -30.90 -5.76 -38.82
C PHE A 7 -31.36 -6.33 -37.45
N LEU A 8 -31.86 -7.57 -37.36
CA LEU A 8 -32.46 -8.08 -36.10
C LEU A 8 -31.91 -9.43 -35.59
N VAL A 9 -30.64 -9.77 -35.85
CA VAL A 9 -29.99 -10.95 -35.23
C VAL A 9 -28.52 -10.68 -34.78
N ILE A 10 -28.09 -9.43 -34.64
CA ILE A 10 -26.74 -9.08 -34.12
C ILE A 10 -26.81 -8.07 -32.97
N PHE A 11 -27.81 -8.20 -32.10
CA PHE A 11 -27.90 -7.41 -30.86
C PHE A 11 -28.30 -8.26 -29.64
N GLY A 12 -28.05 -9.57 -29.70
CA GLY A 12 -28.31 -10.52 -28.61
C GLY A 12 -27.04 -11.05 -27.92
N LEU A 13 -25.88 -10.44 -28.16
CA LEU A 13 -24.57 -10.99 -27.76
C LEU A 13 -23.61 -9.99 -27.12
N VAL A 14 -24.13 -8.91 -26.52
CA VAL A 14 -23.33 -8.00 -25.70
C VAL A 14 -24.16 -7.63 -24.47
N LEU A 15 -23.52 -7.70 -23.29
CA LEU A 15 -24.02 -7.30 -21.96
C LEU A 15 -24.61 -8.41 -21.06
N SER A 16 -24.08 -9.63 -21.12
CA SER A 16 -23.92 -10.46 -19.92
C SER A 16 -22.64 -10.13 -19.15
N GLY A 17 -22.15 -8.89 -19.30
CA GLY A 17 -21.17 -8.34 -18.38
C GLY A 17 -21.87 -8.17 -17.05
N CYS A 18 -21.60 -9.07 -16.10
CA CYS A 18 -21.89 -8.84 -14.69
C CYS A 18 -21.22 -7.52 -14.31
N VAL A 19 -21.98 -6.42 -14.36
CA VAL A 19 -21.54 -5.15 -13.76
C VAL A 19 -21.57 -5.43 -12.27
N SER A 20 -20.43 -5.87 -11.74
CA SER A 20 -20.23 -6.06 -10.32
C SER A 20 -20.42 -4.69 -9.70
N ILE A 21 -21.62 -4.44 -9.15
CA ILE A 21 -21.91 -3.24 -8.39
C ILE A 21 -20.82 -3.18 -7.32
N PRO A 22 -19.97 -2.14 -7.29
CA PRO A 22 -18.89 -2.08 -6.32
C PRO A 22 -19.51 -2.21 -4.93
N GLN A 23 -19.11 -3.23 -4.18
CA GLN A 23 -19.55 -3.37 -2.81
C GLN A 23 -19.23 -2.06 -2.07
N PRO A 24 -20.13 -1.56 -1.21
CA PRO A 24 -19.95 -0.28 -0.51
C PRO A 24 -18.59 -0.16 0.20
N GLU A 25 -18.09 -1.29 0.70
CA GLU A 25 -16.75 -1.46 1.28
C GLU A 25 -15.61 -1.15 0.30
N ASN A 26 -15.68 -1.68 -0.92
CA ASN A 26 -14.69 -1.41 -1.97
C ASN A 26 -14.72 0.07 -2.37
N LYS A 27 -15.91 0.68 -2.40
CA LYS A 27 -16.07 2.11 -2.69
C LYS A 27 -15.48 2.99 -1.59
N ALA A 28 -15.64 2.59 -0.32
CA ALA A 28 -15.03 3.32 0.81
C ALA A 28 -13.50 3.30 0.70
N ILE A 29 -12.92 2.13 0.42
CA ILE A 29 -11.47 1.98 0.22
C ILE A 29 -11.00 2.83 -0.99
N GLU A 30 -11.75 2.82 -2.10
CA GLU A 30 -11.43 3.64 -3.27
C GLU A 30 -11.40 5.14 -2.93
N ILE A 31 -12.40 5.64 -2.20
CA ILE A 31 -12.45 7.04 -1.77
C ILE A 31 -11.29 7.35 -0.81
N ALA A 32 -11.04 6.49 0.19
CA ALA A 32 -9.94 6.66 1.13
C ALA A 32 -8.58 6.74 0.42
N ASN A 33 -8.38 5.91 -0.60
CA ASN A 33 -7.15 5.87 -1.41
C ASN A 33 -6.96 7.09 -2.34
N LYS A 34 -7.91 8.03 -2.39
CA LYS A 34 -7.69 9.34 -3.03
C LYS A 34 -6.78 10.26 -2.21
N SER A 35 -6.65 10.01 -0.90
CA SER A 35 -5.68 10.71 -0.04
C SER A 35 -4.25 10.22 -0.29
N THR A 36 -3.25 11.06 0.02
CA THR A 36 -1.84 10.69 -0.10
C THR A 36 -1.50 9.50 0.80
N GLU A 37 -1.96 9.52 2.05
CA GLU A 37 -1.72 8.53 3.10
C GLU A 37 -2.40 7.20 2.78
N GLY A 38 -3.69 7.24 2.40
CA GLY A 38 -4.45 6.04 2.02
C GLY A 38 -3.82 5.35 0.81
N ARG A 39 -3.41 6.12 -0.20
CA ARG A 39 -2.69 5.60 -1.36
C ARG A 39 -1.36 4.97 -0.97
N ALA A 40 -0.60 5.59 -0.08
CA ALA A 40 0.69 5.07 0.37
C ALA A 40 0.55 3.72 1.07
N LEU A 41 -0.40 3.59 2.01
CA LEU A 41 -0.65 2.32 2.69
C LEU A 41 -1.21 1.26 1.75
N PHE A 42 -2.00 1.64 0.75
CA PHE A 42 -2.47 0.72 -0.27
C PHE A 42 -1.32 0.16 -1.12
N VAL A 43 -0.40 1.02 -1.57
CA VAL A 43 0.80 0.58 -2.32
C VAL A 43 1.69 -0.29 -1.44
N MET A 44 1.90 0.09 -0.18
CA MET A 44 2.67 -0.74 0.77
C MET A 44 2.03 -2.09 1.01
N ARG A 45 0.69 -2.21 1.02
CA ARG A 45 0.00 -3.50 1.13
C ARG A 45 0.42 -4.46 0.02
N ASP A 46 0.37 -3.99 -1.23
CA ASP A 46 0.75 -4.80 -2.39
C ASP A 46 2.23 -5.19 -2.33
N ALA A 47 3.10 -4.23 -2.03
CA ALA A 47 4.54 -4.46 -1.93
C ALA A 47 4.88 -5.48 -0.82
N PHE A 48 4.28 -5.33 0.36
CA PHE A 48 4.49 -6.24 1.48
C PHE A 48 3.99 -7.66 1.23
N SER A 49 2.89 -7.82 0.49
CA SER A 49 2.39 -9.15 0.12
C SER A 49 3.40 -9.97 -0.70
N LYS A 50 4.36 -9.30 -1.33
CA LYS A 50 5.40 -9.91 -2.18
C LYS A 50 6.73 -10.09 -1.46
N THR A 51 6.87 -9.67 -0.20
CA THR A 51 8.09 -9.82 0.62
C THR A 51 8.69 -11.23 0.59
N PRO A 52 7.90 -12.34 0.66
CA PRO A 52 8.47 -13.69 0.60
C PRO A 52 9.29 -13.98 -0.67
N GLN A 53 9.02 -13.25 -1.76
CA GLN A 53 9.66 -13.43 -3.05
C GLN A 53 10.99 -12.67 -3.19
N CYS A 54 11.26 -11.66 -2.35
CA CYS A 54 12.48 -10.85 -2.44
C CYS A 54 13.74 -11.71 -2.28
N THR A 55 14.70 -11.62 -3.20
CA THR A 55 16.02 -12.24 -3.05
C THR A 55 17.05 -11.23 -2.54
N VAL A 56 18.22 -11.72 -2.11
CA VAL A 56 19.33 -10.83 -1.71
C VAL A 56 19.84 -10.04 -2.91
N GLU A 57 19.93 -10.68 -4.07
CA GLU A 57 20.34 -10.04 -5.32
C GLU A 57 19.35 -8.94 -5.74
N GLU A 58 18.05 -9.24 -5.70
CA GLU A 58 17.00 -8.26 -5.99
C GLU A 58 17.05 -7.09 -5.01
N TYR A 59 17.20 -7.37 -3.71
CA TYR A 59 17.34 -6.35 -2.69
C TYR A 59 18.52 -5.42 -2.98
N LEU A 60 19.71 -5.96 -3.27
CA LEU A 60 20.90 -5.16 -3.56
C LEU A 60 20.72 -4.30 -4.83
N GLN A 61 20.06 -4.83 -5.86
CA GLN A 61 19.72 -4.07 -7.07
C GLN A 61 18.75 -2.92 -6.76
N VAL A 62 17.68 -3.21 -6.02
CA VAL A 62 16.70 -2.22 -5.59
C VAL A 62 17.37 -1.12 -4.78
N VAL A 63 18.20 -1.48 -3.79
CA VAL A 63 18.96 -0.51 -2.99
C VAL A 63 19.81 0.39 -3.88
N GLY A 64 20.51 -0.16 -4.88
CA GLY A 64 21.29 0.64 -5.84
C GLY A 64 20.45 1.70 -6.59
N ILE A 65 19.17 1.43 -6.82
CA ILE A 65 18.24 2.34 -7.51
C ILE A 65 17.62 3.34 -6.54
N VAL A 66 17.13 2.87 -5.38
CA VAL A 66 16.32 3.70 -4.47
C VAL A 66 17.16 4.50 -3.48
N ASN A 67 18.35 4.03 -3.10
CA ASN A 67 19.24 4.73 -2.17
C ASN A 67 19.53 6.19 -2.59
N PRO A 68 19.90 6.50 -3.86
CA PRO A 68 20.10 7.90 -4.27
C PRO A 68 18.80 8.73 -4.25
N MET A 69 17.64 8.10 -4.50
CA MET A 69 16.33 8.77 -4.41
C MET A 69 15.98 9.14 -2.98
N LEU A 70 16.35 8.29 -2.01
CA LEU A 70 16.07 8.49 -0.58
C LEU A 70 17.13 9.36 0.11
N ALA A 71 18.40 9.31 -0.34
CA ALA A 71 19.50 10.10 0.22
C ALA A 71 19.28 11.61 0.08
N GLY A 72 18.58 12.05 -0.98
CA GLY A 72 18.17 13.45 -1.16
C GLY A 72 17.03 13.91 -0.25
N LEU A 73 16.35 12.99 0.43
CA LEU A 73 15.19 13.26 1.29
C LEU A 73 15.54 13.21 2.77
N SER A 74 16.55 12.43 3.16
CA SER A 74 17.10 12.45 4.51
C SER A 74 18.52 11.86 4.55
N PRO A 75 19.49 12.53 5.21
CA PRO A 75 20.84 12.00 5.39
C PRO A 75 20.90 10.77 6.30
N ARG A 76 19.78 10.36 6.90
CA ARG A 76 19.68 9.16 7.77
C ARG A 76 19.34 7.87 7.01
N VAL A 77 19.05 7.94 5.71
CA VAL A 77 18.76 6.74 4.91
C VAL A 77 20.05 6.25 4.28
N GLN A 78 20.83 5.49 5.05
CA GLN A 78 21.93 4.70 4.49
C GLN A 78 21.49 3.23 4.50
N LEU A 79 21.07 2.75 3.34
CA LEU A 79 20.64 1.37 3.18
C LEU A 79 21.85 0.43 3.17
N ILE A 80 21.68 -0.75 3.77
CA ILE A 80 22.67 -1.83 3.76
C ILE A 80 22.90 -2.27 2.31
N THR A 81 24.16 -2.19 1.87
CA THR A 81 24.66 -2.68 0.58
C THR A 81 25.62 -3.86 0.72
N ASP A 82 26.01 -4.21 1.95
CA ASP A 82 26.83 -5.39 2.22
C ASP A 82 26.00 -6.67 2.05
N PRO A 83 26.43 -7.66 1.23
CA PRO A 83 25.66 -8.86 0.95
C PRO A 83 25.35 -9.72 2.18
N ALA A 84 26.28 -9.83 3.14
CA ALA A 84 26.08 -10.66 4.32
C ALA A 84 25.02 -10.05 5.24
N GLN A 85 25.05 -8.73 5.43
CA GLN A 85 24.02 -8.02 6.18
C GLN A 85 22.68 -8.01 5.45
N ALA A 86 22.69 -7.85 4.12
CA ALA A 86 21.50 -7.92 3.28
C ALA A 86 20.81 -9.29 3.41
N GLN A 87 21.57 -10.38 3.47
CA GLN A 87 21.02 -11.72 3.68
C GLN A 87 20.25 -11.84 4.99
N VAL A 88 20.83 -11.34 6.10
CA VAL A 88 20.17 -11.34 7.42
C VAL A 88 18.90 -10.50 7.40
N LEU A 89 18.96 -9.32 6.79
CA LEU A 89 17.82 -8.41 6.69
C LEU A 89 16.69 -8.99 5.85
N VAL A 90 16.98 -9.54 4.68
CA VAL A 90 15.97 -10.15 3.80
C VAL A 90 15.32 -11.34 4.50
N ALA A 91 16.11 -12.19 5.18
CA ALA A 91 15.56 -13.29 5.98
C ALA A 91 14.63 -12.77 7.09
N THR A 92 15.08 -11.77 7.85
CA THR A 92 14.29 -11.11 8.91
C THR A 92 12.98 -10.55 8.36
N ALA A 93 13.02 -9.85 7.23
CA ALA A 93 11.84 -9.27 6.62
C ALA A 93 10.86 -10.34 6.12
N LYS A 94 11.34 -11.47 5.62
CA LYS A 94 10.50 -12.62 5.25
C LYS A 94 9.85 -13.30 6.44
N GLU A 95 10.57 -13.43 7.55
CA GLU A 95 10.02 -14.00 8.78
C GLU A 95 9.00 -13.04 9.43
N CYS A 96 9.27 -11.73 9.39
CA CYS A 96 8.36 -10.73 9.91
C CYS A 96 7.17 -10.43 8.98
N ASN A 97 7.31 -10.68 7.66
CA ASN A 97 6.32 -10.47 6.60
C ASN A 97 5.16 -9.53 7.00
N PRO A 98 5.43 -8.23 7.20
CA PRO A 98 4.44 -7.31 7.72
C PRO A 98 3.24 -7.24 6.77
N MET A 99 2.04 -7.09 7.31
CA MET A 99 0.80 -7.02 6.52
C MET A 99 0.08 -5.71 6.80
N VAL A 100 -0.30 -5.00 5.73
CA VAL A 100 -1.23 -3.87 5.85
C VAL A 100 -2.66 -4.41 5.78
N LEU A 101 -3.37 -4.28 6.89
CA LEU A 101 -4.78 -4.64 7.01
C LEU A 101 -5.63 -3.40 6.77
N ILE A 102 -6.56 -3.47 5.82
CA ILE A 102 -7.50 -2.41 5.47
C ILE A 102 -8.89 -2.89 5.84
N ARG A 103 -9.56 -2.21 6.76
CA ARG A 103 -10.89 -2.58 7.27
C ARG A 103 -11.86 -1.41 7.10
N PRO A 104 -12.75 -1.46 6.10
CA PRO A 104 -13.88 -0.55 6.05
C PRO A 104 -14.91 -0.93 7.13
N SER A 105 -15.55 0.07 7.70
CA SER A 105 -16.73 -0.08 8.55
C SER A 105 -18.01 -0.15 7.72
N ASP A 106 -19.09 -0.62 8.33
CA ASP A 106 -20.41 -0.59 7.71
C ASP A 106 -20.80 0.87 7.38
N PRO A 107 -21.27 1.14 6.15
CA PRO A 107 -21.75 2.45 5.75
C PRO A 107 -22.86 2.99 6.68
N ALA A 108 -22.66 4.20 7.20
CA ALA A 108 -23.67 4.93 7.97
C ALA A 108 -23.73 6.39 7.49
N ASN A 109 -24.93 6.90 7.25
CA ASN A 109 -25.16 8.31 6.86
C ASN A 109 -24.31 8.78 5.66
N ASN A 110 -24.25 7.97 4.58
CA ASN A 110 -23.41 8.21 3.40
C ASN A 110 -21.90 8.29 3.68
N LYS A 111 -21.45 7.75 4.81
CA LYS A 111 -20.04 7.73 5.19
C LYS A 111 -19.62 6.33 5.61
N ALA A 112 -18.34 6.05 5.48
CA ALA A 112 -17.71 4.87 6.07
C ALA A 112 -16.31 5.22 6.54
N LEU A 113 -15.93 4.74 7.73
CA LEU A 113 -14.55 4.80 8.21
C LEU A 113 -13.75 3.65 7.61
N VAL A 114 -12.56 3.93 7.10
CA VAL A 114 -11.59 2.94 6.64
C VAL A 114 -10.37 2.99 7.56
N SER A 115 -10.16 1.92 8.33
CA SER A 115 -9.03 1.80 9.25
C SER A 115 -7.90 0.99 8.61
N TYR A 116 -6.69 1.53 8.65
CA TYR A 116 -5.47 0.89 8.19
C TYR A 116 -4.61 0.53 9.39
N SER A 117 -4.16 -0.71 9.44
CA SER A 117 -3.25 -1.19 10.48
C SER A 117 -2.13 -2.03 9.89
N ILE A 118 -0.97 -2.01 10.54
CA ILE A 118 0.17 -2.86 10.18
C ILE A 118 0.26 -3.96 11.22
N SER A 119 0.30 -5.21 10.76
CA SER A 119 0.40 -6.39 11.60
C SER A 119 1.63 -7.21 11.27
N THR A 120 2.22 -7.79 12.29
CA THR A 120 3.38 -8.69 12.19
C THR A 120 3.07 -9.99 12.95
N PRO A 121 3.56 -11.15 12.47
CA PRO A 121 3.33 -12.44 13.10
C PRO A 121 4.12 -12.54 14.41
N SER A 122 3.68 -13.42 15.30
CA SER A 122 4.38 -13.74 16.55
C SER A 122 5.78 -14.33 16.34
N ALA A 123 6.00 -14.97 15.18
CA ALA A 123 7.28 -15.55 14.79
C ALA A 123 8.32 -14.51 14.30
N CYS A 124 7.96 -13.24 14.18
CA CYS A 124 8.90 -12.20 13.76
C CYS A 124 10.05 -12.09 14.78
N PRO A 125 11.33 -12.22 14.37
CA PRO A 125 12.48 -12.21 15.29
C PRO A 125 12.77 -10.83 15.90
N VAL A 126 12.10 -9.77 15.45
CA VAL A 126 12.21 -8.43 16.02
C VAL A 126 11.22 -8.29 17.18
N SER A 127 11.72 -8.36 18.42
CA SER A 127 10.90 -8.34 19.65
C SER A 127 9.91 -7.17 19.72
N ASP A 128 10.29 -6.01 19.21
CA ASP A 128 9.43 -4.82 19.25
C ASP A 128 8.28 -4.85 18.23
N LEU A 129 8.31 -5.81 17.31
CA LEU A 129 7.30 -6.04 16.28
C LEU A 129 6.57 -7.38 16.48
N ALA A 130 7.17 -8.38 17.11
CA ALA A 130 6.60 -9.72 17.24
C ALA A 130 5.14 -9.72 17.75
N GLY A 131 4.23 -10.25 16.93
CA GLY A 131 2.80 -10.42 17.27
C GLY A 131 2.03 -9.10 17.46
N LYS A 132 2.56 -7.97 17.01
CA LYS A 132 1.91 -6.66 17.18
C LYS A 132 1.03 -6.31 15.98
N THR A 133 -0.07 -5.65 16.29
CA THR A 133 -0.87 -4.92 15.30
C THR A 133 -0.96 -3.47 15.76
N ARG A 134 -0.61 -2.52 14.89
CA ARG A 134 -0.67 -1.08 15.17
C ARG A 134 -1.63 -0.42 14.19
N SER A 135 -2.59 0.35 14.70
CA SER A 135 -3.39 1.25 13.86
C SER A 135 -2.51 2.42 13.43
N VAL A 136 -2.54 2.76 12.14
CA VAL A 136 -1.64 3.79 11.57
C VAL A 136 -2.40 4.92 10.87
N LEU A 137 -3.61 4.67 10.39
CA LEU A 137 -4.39 5.67 9.66
C LEU A 137 -5.87 5.31 9.72
N GLU A 138 -6.72 6.31 9.92
CA GLU A 138 -8.16 6.19 9.75
C GLU A 138 -8.67 7.29 8.84
N ILE A 139 -9.43 6.92 7.82
CA ILE A 139 -10.00 7.86 6.85
C ILE A 139 -11.50 7.68 6.79
N GLU A 140 -12.23 8.77 7.03
CA GLU A 140 -13.65 8.87 6.73
C GLU A 140 -13.83 9.08 5.23
N SER A 141 -14.60 8.22 4.59
CA SER A 141 -14.95 8.29 3.18
C SER A 141 -16.39 8.76 3.03
N ASP A 142 -16.59 9.93 2.43
CA ASP A 142 -17.92 10.47 2.13
C ASP A 142 -18.38 10.03 0.74
N PHE A 143 -19.45 9.23 0.66
CA PHE A 143 -19.96 8.70 -0.60
C PHE A 143 -20.70 9.75 -1.45
N SER A 144 -21.16 10.85 -0.84
CA SER A 144 -21.89 11.92 -1.53
C SER A 144 -20.91 12.87 -2.23
N THR A 145 -19.85 13.29 -1.55
CA THR A 145 -18.82 14.17 -2.12
C THR A 145 -17.68 13.40 -2.78
N GLN A 146 -17.59 12.10 -2.54
CA GLN A 146 -16.47 11.23 -2.93
C GLN A 146 -15.10 11.73 -2.42
N SER A 147 -15.10 12.41 -1.27
CA SER A 147 -13.89 12.99 -0.67
C SER A 147 -13.43 12.17 0.55
N PRO A 148 -12.13 11.88 0.66
CA PRO A 148 -11.55 11.38 1.91
C PRO A 148 -11.37 12.51 2.92
N ARG A 149 -11.53 12.18 4.20
CA ARG A 149 -11.14 13.03 5.33
C ARG A 149 -10.33 12.19 6.31
N ILE A 150 -9.11 12.62 6.60
CA ILE A 150 -8.27 11.93 7.59
C ILE A 150 -8.84 12.20 8.98
N VAL A 151 -9.06 11.13 9.74
CA VAL A 151 -9.56 11.17 11.12
C VAL A 151 -8.41 11.02 12.10
N SER A 152 -7.44 10.17 11.77
CA SER A 152 -6.21 9.96 12.56
C SER A 152 -5.07 9.49 11.66
N GLY A 153 -3.82 9.78 12.03
CA GLY A 153 -2.65 9.43 11.22
C GLY A 153 -2.31 10.42 10.09
N GLU A 154 -2.81 11.66 10.18
CA GLU A 154 -2.49 12.73 9.23
C GLU A 154 -0.99 13.05 9.24
N LEU A 155 -0.41 13.17 8.03
CA LEU A 155 0.98 13.58 7.90
C LEU A 155 1.12 15.08 8.06
N LYS A 156 2.24 15.51 8.65
CA LYS A 156 2.62 16.92 8.58
C LYS A 156 2.95 17.28 7.13
N GLU A 157 2.74 18.53 6.73
CA GLU A 157 2.99 18.97 5.36
C GLU A 157 4.42 18.66 4.84
N SER A 158 5.42 18.72 5.72
CA SER A 158 6.80 18.32 5.42
C SER A 158 6.93 16.83 5.08
N ASP A 159 6.18 16.00 5.80
CA ASP A 159 6.20 14.54 5.70
C ASP A 159 5.38 14.10 4.50
N GLU A 160 4.31 14.82 4.16
CA GLU A 160 3.52 14.58 2.97
C GLU A 160 4.35 14.84 1.69
N LYS A 161 5.08 15.96 1.61
CA LYS A 161 5.98 16.24 0.48
C LYS A 161 7.06 15.18 0.35
N THR A 162 7.60 14.74 1.49
CA THR A 162 8.58 13.64 1.53
C THR A 162 7.94 12.35 1.02
N LEU A 163 6.76 11.99 1.51
CA LEU A 163 6.06 10.77 1.12
C LEU A 163 5.67 10.78 -0.36
N GLN A 164 5.24 11.91 -0.91
CA GLN A 164 4.98 12.05 -2.35
C GLN A 164 6.24 11.81 -3.19
N GLY A 165 7.43 12.21 -2.70
CA GLY A 165 8.71 11.89 -3.31
C GLY A 165 9.14 10.42 -3.15
N VAL A 166 8.77 9.78 -2.03
CA VAL A 166 9.11 8.37 -1.72
C VAL A 166 8.14 7.38 -2.36
N LEU A 167 6.89 7.74 -2.62
CA LEU A 167 5.86 6.85 -3.16
C LEU A 167 6.29 6.15 -4.47
N PRO A 168 6.88 6.85 -5.45
CA PRO A 168 7.46 6.19 -6.62
C PRO A 168 8.55 5.18 -6.25
N ALA A 169 9.39 5.49 -5.26
CA ALA A 169 10.42 4.58 -4.77
C ALA A 169 9.81 3.32 -4.13
N VAL A 170 8.69 3.41 -3.40
CA VAL A 170 7.98 2.23 -2.86
C VAL A 170 7.50 1.32 -3.99
N GLY A 171 6.99 1.89 -5.08
CA GLY A 171 6.64 1.12 -6.29
C GLY A 171 7.85 0.42 -6.92
N LEU A 172 9.02 1.09 -6.96
CA LEU A 172 10.27 0.53 -7.47
C LEU A 172 10.90 -0.52 -6.56
N MET A 173 10.61 -0.49 -5.25
CA MET A 173 11.11 -1.50 -4.32
C MET A 173 10.54 -2.89 -4.59
N GLY A 174 9.36 -2.97 -5.22
CA GLY A 174 8.72 -4.23 -5.60
C GLY A 174 8.62 -5.21 -4.44
N ASN A 175 9.14 -6.42 -4.65
CA ASN A 175 9.14 -7.48 -3.65
C ASN A 175 9.98 -7.14 -2.41
N CYS A 176 10.92 -6.20 -2.53
CA CYS A 176 11.90 -5.88 -1.49
C CYS A 176 11.53 -4.63 -0.68
N ALA A 177 10.28 -4.16 -0.75
CA ALA A 177 9.84 -3.00 0.02
C ALA A 177 9.97 -3.18 1.53
N ALA A 178 9.58 -4.34 2.08
CA ALA A 178 9.69 -4.60 3.52
C ALA A 178 11.13 -4.51 4.04
N PRO A 179 12.13 -5.24 3.50
CA PRO A 179 13.50 -5.11 4.01
C PRO A 179 14.09 -3.69 3.83
N VAL A 180 13.71 -2.96 2.77
CA VAL A 180 14.14 -1.56 2.59
C VAL A 180 13.52 -0.66 3.67
N LEU A 181 12.21 -0.76 3.90
CA LEU A 181 11.49 0.08 4.85
C LEU A 181 11.80 -0.23 6.31
N MET A 182 12.15 -1.48 6.64
CA MET A 182 12.60 -1.86 7.99
C MET A 182 13.90 -1.15 8.41
N GLN A 183 14.70 -0.66 7.46
CA GLN A 183 15.90 0.12 7.74
C GLN A 183 15.63 1.62 7.79
N SER A 184 14.60 2.10 7.10
CA SER A 184 14.29 3.52 7.08
C SER A 184 13.53 3.89 8.36
N GLN A 185 14.29 4.17 9.43
CA GLN A 185 13.79 4.82 10.66
C GLN A 185 13.18 6.22 10.41
N SER A 186 13.21 6.70 9.16
CA SER A 186 12.74 8.01 8.72
C SER A 186 11.38 7.99 8.02
N VAL A 187 10.71 6.84 7.88
CA VAL A 187 9.34 6.80 7.36
C VAL A 187 8.38 6.91 8.55
N PRO A 188 7.67 8.04 8.73
CA PRO A 188 6.90 8.33 9.94
C PRO A 188 5.80 7.29 10.25
N MET A 189 5.42 6.45 9.27
CA MET A 189 4.49 5.33 9.50
C MET A 189 5.07 4.18 10.36
N PHE A 190 6.38 4.14 10.59
CA PHE A 190 7.06 3.10 11.37
C PHE A 190 7.73 3.62 12.66
N SER A 191 7.78 4.93 12.89
CA SER A 191 8.28 5.58 14.11
C SER A 191 7.15 5.90 15.06
#